data_AF-A0A914DB07-F1
#
_entry.id   AF-A0A914DB07-F1
#
_cell.length_a   1.000
_cell.length_b   1.000
_cell.length_c   1.000
_cell.angle_alpha   90.00
_cell.angle_beta   90.00
_cell.angle_gamma   90.00
#
_symmetry.space_group_name_H-M   'P 1'
#
loop_
_entity.id
_entity.type
_entity.pdbx_description
1 polymer ?
#
loop_
_entity_poly.entity_id
_entity_poly.type
_entity_poly.pdbx_seq_one_letter_code
_entity_poly.pdbx_strand_id
1 'polypeptide(L)' 'MFSFGQILYANVKNDELIVFLQSEGRLEPLKNMGIELSGVMFSCWGRDPEARPRFGKIEETLKELIEIIFLNLYSYSVR' A
#
# COMPACT_ATOMS: atom_id res chain seq x y z
N MET A 1 -1.71 2.05 10.38
CA MET A 1 -1.32 3.21 9.57
C MET A 1 0.19 3.24 9.44
N PHE A 2 0.74 3.03 8.25
CA PHE A 2 2.20 2.78 8.05
C PHE A 2 3.06 4.03 8.05
N SER A 3 2.49 5.17 7.65
CA SER A 3 3.13 6.47 7.71
C SER A 3 2.99 7.15 9.09
N PHE A 4 2.38 6.48 10.07
CA PHE A 4 2.14 7.01 11.43
C PHE A 4 1.54 8.43 11.45
N GLY A 5 0.67 8.75 10.49
CA GLY A 5 -0.01 10.05 10.41
C GLY A 5 0.78 11.15 9.69
N GLN A 6 1.88 10.82 9.02
CA GLN A 6 2.58 11.78 8.16
C GLN A 6 1.70 12.31 7.03
N ILE A 7 1.94 13.56 6.65
CA ILE A 7 1.30 14.22 5.51
C ILE A 7 1.90 13.66 4.22
N LEU A 8 1.04 13.12 3.36
CA LEU A 8 1.45 12.57 2.07
C LEU A 8 1.74 13.72 1.08
N TYR A 9 2.76 13.54 0.25
CA TYR A 9 3.18 14.53 -0.74
C TYR A 9 3.40 15.94 -0.14
N ALA A 10 3.82 16.03 1.12
CA ALA A 10 3.84 17.27 1.90
C ALA A 10 4.59 18.46 1.25
N ASN A 11 5.55 18.17 0.38
CA ASN A 11 6.41 19.16 -0.27
C ASN A 11 6.14 19.31 -1.77
N VAL A 12 5.02 18.80 -2.28
CA VAL A 12 4.66 18.86 -3.70
C VAL A 12 3.46 19.78 -3.86
N LYS A 13 3.53 20.72 -4.82
CA LYS A 13 2.38 21.58 -5.12
C LYS A 13 1.28 20.78 -5.81
N ASN A 14 0.03 21.25 -5.71
CA ASN A 14 -1.12 20.51 -6.25
C ASN A 14 -1.04 20.28 -7.77
N ASP A 15 -0.61 21.28 -8.54
CA ASP A 15 -0.42 21.20 -9.98
C ASP A 15 0.68 20.21 -10.36
N GLU A 16 1.83 20.29 -9.68
CA GLU A 16 2.94 19.34 -9.83
C GLU A 16 2.52 17.90 -9.46
N LEU A 17 1.72 17.75 -8.40
CA LEU A 17 1.21 16.45 -7.94
C LEU A 17 0.26 15.82 -8.96
N ILE A 18 -0.62 16.62 -9.58
CA ILE A 18 -1.51 16.11 -10.63
C ILE A 18 -0.68 15.56 -11.80
N VAL A 19 0.33 16.31 -12.26
CA VAL A 19 1.22 15.87 -13.34
C VAL A 19 1.94 14.58 -12.96
N PHE A 20 2.50 14.52 -11.75
CA PHE A 20 3.17 13.32 -11.23
C PHE A 20 2.26 12.09 -11.18
N LEU A 21 1.02 12.24 -10.71
CA LEU A 21 0.07 11.12 -10.64
C LEU A 21 -0.41 10.68 -12.04
N GLN A 22 -0.56 11.61 -12.98
CA GLN A 22 -0.93 11.33 -14.37
C GLN A 22 0.19 10.63 -15.14
N SER A 23 1.45 10.89 -14.80
CA SER A 23 2.61 10.16 -15.32
C SER A 23 2.84 8.81 -14.61
N GLU A 24 1.81 8.28 -13.95
CA GLU A 24 1.84 7.03 -13.18
C GLU A 24 2.79 7.03 -11.96
N GLY A 25 3.30 8.21 -11.57
CA GLY A 25 4.07 8.39 -10.35
C GLY A 25 3.22 8.12 -9.11
N ARG A 26 3.78 7.45 -8.10
CA ARG A 26 3.14 7.14 -6.82
C ARG A 26 4.13 7.33 -5.69
N LEU A 27 3.64 7.37 -4.45
CA LEU A 27 4.51 7.34 -3.27
C LEU A 27 5.39 6.09 -3.30
N GLU A 28 6.66 6.29 -3.02
CA GLU A 28 7.57 5.19 -2.80
C GLU A 28 7.16 4.40 -1.54
N PRO A 29 7.24 3.06 -1.56
CA PRO A 29 7.03 2.26 -0.38
C PRO A 29 8.00 2.64 0.74
N LEU A 30 7.51 2.74 1.97
CA LEU A 30 8.37 2.94 3.13
C LEU A 30 9.27 1.72 3.35
N LYS A 31 10.52 1.91 3.81
CA LYS A 31 11.50 0.82 4.01
C LYS A 31 10.98 -0.36 4.84
N ASN A 32 10.08 -0.10 5.79
CA ASN A 32 9.54 -1.11 6.70
C ASN A 32 8.17 -1.65 6.25
N MET A 33 7.70 -1.25 5.07
CA MET A 33 6.47 -1.77 4.48
C MET A 33 6.80 -3.07 3.73
N GLY A 34 6.09 -4.15 4.06
CA GLY A 34 6.21 -5.41 3.33
C GLY A 34 5.79 -5.25 1.85
N ILE A 35 6.48 -5.97 0.96
CA ILE A 35 6.24 -5.94 -0.50
C ILE A 35 4.78 -6.24 -0.83
N GLU A 36 4.15 -7.18 -0.12
CA GLU A 36 2.76 -7.55 -0.35
C GLU A 36 1.80 -6.39 -0.11
N LEU A 37 2.02 -5.64 0.96
CA LEU A 37 1.17 -4.53 1.34
C LEU A 37 1.35 -3.34 0.39
N SER A 38 2.59 -3.06 -0.04
CA SER A 38 2.82 -2.04 -1.07
C SER A 38 2.20 -2.46 -2.40
N GLY A 39 2.20 -3.76 -2.72
CA GLY A 39 1.47 -4.33 -3.86
C GLY A 39 -0.04 -4.02 -3.81
N VAL A 40 -0.68 -4.21 -2.64
CA VAL A 40 -2.08 -3.81 -2.45
C VAL A 40 -2.27 -2.32 -2.71
N MET A 41 -1.41 -1.45 -2.17
CA MET A 41 -1.47 0.00 -2.40
C MET A 41 -1.35 0.35 -3.89
N PHE A 42 -0.41 -0.25 -4.61
CA PHE A 42 -0.25 -0.03 -6.06
C PHE A 42 -1.45 -0.50 -6.87
N SER A 43 -2.04 -1.65 -6.55
CA SER A 43 -3.27 -2.13 -7.23
C SER A 43 -4.45 -1.17 -7.05
N CYS A 44 -4.59 -0.56 -5.86
CA CYS A 44 -5.60 0.46 -5.59
C CYS A 44 -5.35 1.75 -6.39
N TRP A 45 -4.10 2.04 -6.72
CA TRP A 45 -3.71 3.23 -7.46
C TRP A 45 -3.50 2.98 -8.96
N GLY A 46 -4.02 1.88 -9.51
CA GLY A 46 -3.96 1.59 -10.94
C GLY A 46 -4.57 2.69 -11.80
N ARG A 47 -4.00 2.92 -13.00
CA ARG A 47 -4.48 3.96 -13.92
C ARG A 47 -5.92 3.69 -14.37
N ASP A 48 -6.20 2.46 -14.78
CA ASP A 48 -7.55 2.02 -15.15
C ASP A 48 -8.40 1.81 -13.89
N PRO A 49 -9.49 2.59 -13.69
CA PRO A 49 -10.37 2.41 -12.55
C PRO A 49 -11.08 1.05 -12.51
N GLU A 50 -11.38 0.45 -13.67
CA GLU A 50 -12.10 -0.83 -13.74
C GLU A 50 -11.19 -2.01 -13.37
N ALA A 51 -9.87 -1.85 -13.54
CA ALA A 51 -8.88 -2.81 -13.10
C ALA A 51 -8.55 -2.72 -11.60
N ARG A 52 -9.01 -1.68 -10.89
CA ARG A 52 -8.75 -1.54 -9.44
C ARG A 52 -9.54 -2.59 -8.67
N PRO A 53 -8.97 -3.16 -7.60
CA PRO A 53 -9.68 -4.13 -6.80
C PRO A 53 -10.88 -3.48 -6.11
N ARG A 54 -11.99 -4.21 -6.07
CA ARG A 54 -13.14 -3.85 -5.22
C ARG A 54 -12.78 -4.10 -3.76
N PHE A 55 -13.47 -3.42 -2.85
CA PHE A 55 -13.23 -3.56 -1.41
C PHE A 55 -13.27 -5.00 -0.90
N GLY A 56 -14.17 -5.85 -1.42
CA GLY A 56 -14.20 -7.26 -1.04
C GLY A 56 -12.87 -7.98 -1.31
N LYS A 57 -12.26 -7.74 -2.48
CA LYS A 57 -10.95 -8.33 -2.80
C LYS A 57 -9.83 -7.74 -1.94
N ILE A 58 -9.88 -6.44 -1.65
CA ILE A 58 -8.91 -5.78 -0.76
C ILE A 58 -8.98 -6.39 0.64
N GLU A 59 -10.19 -6.61 1.17
CA GLU A 59 -10.41 -7.19 2.49
C GLU A 59 -9.88 -8.63 2.58
N GLU A 60 -10.20 -9.48 1.59
CA GLU A 60 -9.67 -10.84 1.48
C GLU A 60 -8.14 -10.84 1.52
N THR A 61 -7.51 -10.05 0.65
CA THR A 61 -6.05 -9.98 0.57
C THR A 61 -5.43 -9.46 1.87
N LEU A 62 -6.03 -8.44 2.50
CA LEU A 62 -5.50 -7.94 3.78
C LEU A 62 -5.63 -8.96 4.91
N LYS A 63 -6.72 -9.75 4.95
CA LYS A 63 -6.90 -10.83 5.93
C LYS A 63 -5.83 -11.91 5.78
N GLU A 64 -5.59 -12.37 4.56
CA GLU A 64 -4.53 -13.34 4.25
C GLU A 64 -3.15 -12.85 4.70
N LEU A 65 -2.83 -11.57 4.44
CA LEU A 65 -1.56 -10.98 4.87
C LEU A 65 -1.44 -10.89 6.39
N ILE A 66 -2.52 -10.56 7.08
CA ILE A 66 -2.54 -10.52 8.54
C ILE A 66 -2.29 -11.91 9.12
N GLU A 67 -2.93 -12.95 8.59
CA GLU A 67 -2.72 -14.34 9.03
C GLU A 67 -1.27 -14.79 8.83
N ILE A 68 -0.69 -14.50 7.67
CA ILE A 68 0.73 -14.80 7.37
C ILE A 68 1.66 -14.09 8.36
N ILE A 69 1.41 -12.80 8.64
CA ILE A 69 2.22 -12.02 9.58
C ILE A 69 2.12 -12.63 10.99
N PHE A 70 0.92 -12.99 11.45
CA PHE A 70 0.75 -13.64 12.74
C PHE A 70 1.50 -14.99 12.80
N LEU A 71 1.34 -15.85 11.81
CA LEU A 71 2.02 -17.16 11.76
C LEU A 71 3.55 -17.02 11.78
N ASN A 72 4.09 -16.04 11.07
CA ASN A 72 5.53 -15.76 11.08
C ASN A 72 5.98 -15.32 12.47
N LEU A 73 5.28 -14.37 13.10
CA LEU A 73 5.61 -13.89 14.46
C LEU A 73 5.54 -15.01 15.51
N TYR A 74 4.53 -15.88 15.45
CA TYR A 74 4.46 -17.06 16.31
C TYR A 74 5.64 -18.01 16.07
N SER A 75 6.04 -18.22 14.82
CA SER A 75 7.18 -19.07 14.47
C SER A 75 8.52 -18.50 14.97
N TYR A 76 8.66 -17.17 15.05
CA TYR A 76 9.83 -16.51 15.64
C TYR A 76 9.83 -16.54 17.18
N SER A 77 8.66 -16.52 17.83
CA SER A 77 8.55 -16.50 19.30
C SER A 77 8.81 -17.86 19.96
N VAL A 78 8.80 -18.96 19.20
CA VAL A 78 8.98 -20.34 19.70
C VAL A 78 10.40 -20.87 19.42
N ARG A 79 11.29 -20.01 18.91
CA ARG A 79 12.74 -20.26 18.83
C ARG A 79 13.47 -19.44 19.87
#